data_AF-A0A351EXI1-F1
#
_entry.id   AF-A0A351EXI1-F1
#
_cell.length_a   1.000
_cell.length_b   1.000
_cell.length_c   1.000
_cell.angle_alpha   90.00
_cell.angle_beta   90.00
_cell.angle_gamma   90.00
#
_symmetry.space_group_name_H-M   'P 1'
#
loop_
_entity.id
_entity.type
_entity.pdbx_description
1 polymer ?
#
loop_
_entity_poly.entity_id
_entity_poly.type
_entity_poly.pdbx_seq_one_letter_code
_entity_poly.pdbx_strand_id
1 'polypeptide(L)' 'MFINGEWVDAQSGETFEVTNPATGEKIGEMPDGSAVDAERAVAAADAAFGAWST' A
#
# COMPACT_ATOMS: atom_id res chain seq x y z
N MET A 1 -1.64 0.62 3.55
CA MET A 1 -1.71 -0.01 2.21
C MET A 1 -2.77 -1.10 2.21
N PHE A 2 -3.22 -1.59 1.06
CA PHE A 2 -4.20 -2.67 0.98
C PHE A 2 -3.68 -3.80 0.10
N ILE A 3 -3.39 -4.96 0.71
CA ILE A 3 -2.75 -6.11 0.04
C ILE A 3 -3.53 -7.37 0.42
N ASN A 4 -3.82 -8.21 -0.59
CA ASN A 4 -4.52 -9.49 -0.40
C ASN A 4 -5.86 -9.40 0.37
N GLY A 5 -6.61 -8.32 0.17
CA GLY A 5 -7.91 -8.12 0.82
C GLY A 5 -7.84 -7.51 2.22
N GLU A 6 -6.66 -7.12 2.70
CA GLU A 6 -6.46 -6.61 4.05
C GLU A 6 -5.76 -5.25 4.06
N TRP A 7 -6.13 -4.39 5.02
CA TRP A 7 -5.38 -3.18 5.32
C TRP A 7 -4.14 -3.53 6.12
N VAL A 8 -2.97 -3.14 5.61
CA VAL A 8 -1.67 -3.47 6.20
C VAL A 8 -0.78 -2.23 6.28
N ASP A 9 0.04 -2.18 7.32
CA ASP A 9 1.14 -1.23 7.44
C ASP A 9 2.31 -1.63 6.53
N ALA A 10 3.27 -0.72 6.36
CA ALA A 10 4.54 -1.03 5.70
C ALA A 10 5.30 -2.06 6.51
N GLN A 11 5.96 -3.01 5.85
CA GLN A 11 6.80 -3.98 6.57
C GLN A 11 7.91 -3.28 7.37
N SER A 12 8.46 -2.18 6.84
CA SER A 12 9.47 -1.37 7.55
C SER A 12 8.89 -0.57 8.72
N GLY A 13 7.56 -0.42 8.79
CA GLY A 13 6.86 0.45 9.73
C GLY A 13 6.97 1.94 9.38
N GLU A 14 7.60 2.29 8.25
CA GLU A 14 7.76 3.67 7.81
C GLU A 14 6.43 4.25 7.32
N THR A 15 6.27 5.56 7.54
CA THR A 15 5.13 6.34 7.08
C THR A 15 5.61 7.67 6.49
N PHE A 16 4.81 8.27 5.62
CA PHE A 16 5.04 9.61 5.11
C PHE A 16 3.81 10.50 5.32
N GLU A 17 4.06 11.79 5.47
CA GLU A 17 3.01 12.79 5.68
C GLU A 17 2.35 13.15 4.35
N VAL A 18 1.02 13.20 4.36
CA VAL A 18 0.24 13.73 3.26
C VAL A 18 -0.20 15.14 3.63
N THR A 19 0.11 16.11 2.76
CA THR A 19 -0.23 17.52 2.97
C THR A 19 -1.27 18.00 1.95
N ASN A 20 -2.09 18.95 2.37
CA ASN A 20 -3.01 19.65 1.49
C ASN A 20 -2.22 20.64 0.62
N PRO A 21 -2.22 20.50 -0.73
CA PRO A 21 -1.43 21.39 -1.59
C PRO A 21 -1.93 22.85 -1.59
N ALA A 22 -3.17 23.11 -1.16
CA ALA A 22 -3.73 24.46 -1.11
C ALA A 22 -3.34 25.24 0.15
N THR A 23 -3.16 24.55 1.29
CA THR A 23 -2.88 25.19 2.59
C THR A 23 -1.52 24.82 3.18
N GLY A 24 -0.90 23.76 2.69
CA GLY A 24 0.32 23.17 3.26
C GLY A 24 0.08 22.35 4.53
N GLU A 25 -1.16 22.27 5.02
CA GLU A 25 -1.47 21.57 6.27
C GLU A 25 -1.42 20.05 6.10
N LYS A 26 -0.92 19.35 7.12
CA LYS A 26 -0.95 17.89 7.18
C LYS A 26 -2.39 17.39 7.28
N ILE A 27 -2.77 16.49 6.37
CA ILE A 27 -4.09 15.86 6.35
C ILE A 27 -4.07 14.40 6.81
N GLY A 28 -2.89 13.79 6.91
CA GLY A 28 -2.75 12.43 7.43
C GLY A 28 -1.35 11.86 7.25
N GLU A 29 -1.21 10.59 7.61
CA GLU A 29 -0.02 9.76 7.36
C GLU A 29 -0.44 8.53 6.57
N MET A 30 0.45 8.08 5.68
CA MET A 30 0.26 6.86 4.89
C MET A 30 1.49 5.97 5.03
N PRO A 31 1.34 4.64 5.04
CA PRO A 31 2.49 3.73 5.07
C PRO A 31 3.37 3.90 3.84
N ASP A 32 4.69 3.95 4.05
CA ASP A 32 5.69 4.02 2.99
C ASP A 32 6.09 2.60 2.55
N GLY A 33 5.52 2.16 1.43
CA GLY A 33 5.69 0.79 0.94
C GLY A 33 7.09 0.52 0.42
N SER A 34 7.73 -0.52 0.96
CA SER A 34 9.05 -0.97 0.51
C SER A 34 8.96 -1.91 -0.70
N ALA A 35 10.12 -2.27 -1.25
CA ALA A 35 10.20 -3.29 -2.30
C ALA A 35 9.58 -4.63 -1.86
N VAL A 36 9.69 -5.00 -0.58
CA VAL A 36 9.11 -6.24 -0.04
C VAL A 36 7.59 -6.18 -0.03
N ASP A 37 7.01 -5.01 0.26
CA ASP A 37 5.56 -4.82 0.22
C ASP A 37 5.04 -4.91 -1.22
N ALA A 38 5.80 -4.38 -2.18
CA ALA A 38 5.50 -4.52 -3.60
C ALA A 38 5.54 -5.99 -4.07
N GLU A 39 6.56 -6.75 -3.68
CA GLU A 39 6.66 -8.19 -3.99
C GLU A 39 5.46 -8.97 -3.43
N ARG A 40 5.06 -8.69 -2.18
CA ARG A 40 3.87 -9.29 -1.55
C ARG A 40 2.59 -8.96 -2.32
N ALA A 41 2.44 -7.71 -2.75
CA ALA A 41 1.28 -7.28 -3.53
C ALA A 41 1.22 -7.98 -4.90
N VAL A 42 2.36 -8.07 -5.60
CA VAL A 42 2.45 -8.77 -6.89
C VAL A 42 2.14 -10.26 -6.73
N ALA A 43 2.71 -10.92 -5.72
CA ALA A 43 2.44 -12.34 -5.47
C ALA A 43 0.96 -12.62 -5.18
N ALA A 44 0.31 -11.76 -4.39
CA ALA A 44 -1.13 -11.89 -4.12
C ALA A 44 -1.98 -11.68 -5.39
N ALA A 45 -1.61 -10.70 -6.22
CA ALA A 45 -2.29 -10.44 -7.48
C ALA A 45 -2.15 -11.61 -8.47
N ASP A 46 -0.94 -12.17 -8.61
CA ASP A 46 -0.67 -13.34 -9.46
C ASP A 46 -1.49 -14.56 -9.02
N ALA A 47 -1.51 -14.86 -7.72
CA ALA A 47 -2.29 -15.96 -7.17
C ALA A 47 -3.81 -15.81 -7.42
N ALA A 48 -4.33 -14.58 -7.39
CA ALA A 48 -5.76 -14.31 -7.64
C ALA A 48 -6.11 -14.28 -9.14
N PHE A 49 -5.15 -13.96 -10.01
CA PHE A 49 -5.40 -13.67 -11.42
C PHE A 49 -6.10 -14.81 -12.15
N GLY A 50 -5.64 -16.05 -11.94
CA GLY A 50 -6.19 -17.21 -12.64
C GLY A 50 -7.69 -17.44 -12.42
N ALA A 51 -8.20 -17.18 -11.22
CA ALA A 51 -9.63 -17.28 -10.92
C ALA A 51 -10.43 -16.04 -11.36
N TRP A 52 -9.78 -14.87 -11.41
CA TRP A 52 -10.40 -13.61 -11.78
C TRP A 52 -10.54 -13.42 -13.30
N SER A 53 -9.60 -13.96 -14.08
CA SER A 53 -9.52 -13.72 -15.53
C SER A 53 -10.35 -14.68 -16.39
N THR A 54 -11.19 -15.51 -15.78
CA THR A 54 -12.08 -16.49 -16.44
C THR A 54 -13.54 -16.07 -16.31
#